data_AF-A0A4Q3DML2-F1
#
_entry.id   AF-A0A4Q3DML2-F1
#
_cell.length_a   1.000
_cell.length_b   1.000
_cell.length_c   1.000
_cell.angle_alpha   90.00
_cell.angle_beta   90.00
_cell.angle_gamma   90.00
#
_symmetry.space_group_name_H-M   'P 1'
#
loop_
_entity.id
_entity.type
_entity.pdbx_description
1 polymer ?
#
loop_
_entity_poly.entity_id
_entity_poly.type
_entity_poly.pdbx_seq_one_letter_code
_entity_poly.pdbx_strand_id
1 'polypeptide(L)'
;MKTTAFALAALIAGSAIAAPVLASDSFDSDRYITLLSYEGVNAIAVEDYWQDALKATVKLDDGTTVFRFYDKDSLQPVNFGR
;
A
#
# COMPACT_ATOMS: atom_id res chain seq x y z
N MET A 1 28.16 18.23 -0.20
CA MET A 1 26.78 17.71 -0.13
C MET A 1 26.24 17.67 -1.56
N LYS A 2 25.96 16.49 -2.11
CA LYS A 2 25.43 16.33 -3.47
C LYS A 2 23.90 16.28 -3.37
N THR A 3 23.23 17.31 -3.86
CA THR A 3 21.77 17.41 -3.91
C THR A 3 21.27 16.63 -5.13
N THR A 4 20.76 15.43 -4.91
CA THR A 4 20.03 14.67 -5.93
C THR A 4 18.55 15.01 -5.80
N ALA A 5 18.08 15.89 -6.68
CA ALA A 5 16.65 16.15 -6.86
C ALA A 5 16.05 14.95 -7.61
N PHE A 6 15.25 14.14 -6.92
CA PHE A 6 14.39 13.16 -7.58
C PHE A 6 13.13 13.86 -8.06
N ALA A 7 13.05 14.03 -9.39
CA ALA A 7 11.88 14.59 -10.05
C ALA A 7 10.70 13.62 -9.91
N LEU A 8 9.63 14.09 -9.28
CA LEU A 8 8.36 13.39 -9.12
C LEU A 8 7.64 13.36 -10.47
N ALA A 9 7.65 12.21 -11.16
CA ALA A 9 6.89 12.02 -12.39
C ALA A 9 5.41 11.81 -12.06
N ALA A 10 4.61 12.87 -12.18
CA ALA A 10 3.15 12.80 -12.16
C ALA A 10 2.64 12.57 -13.58
N LEU A 11 2.10 11.39 -13.90
CA LEU A 11 1.11 11.17 -14.96
C LEU A 11 0.63 9.71 -14.99
N ILE A 12 -0.63 9.45 -14.64
CA ILE A 12 -1.57 8.72 -15.50
C ILE A 12 -2.98 9.27 -15.22
N ALA A 13 -3.53 9.97 -16.20
CA ALA A 13 -4.96 10.22 -16.29
C ALA A 13 -5.66 8.91 -16.68
N GLY A 14 -6.44 8.35 -15.76
CA GLY A 14 -7.35 7.23 -16.01
C GLY A 14 -8.76 7.66 -15.67
N SER A 15 -9.57 8.00 -16.67
CA SER A 15 -11.00 8.18 -16.51
C SER A 15 -11.66 6.81 -16.34
N ALA A 16 -11.74 6.34 -15.09
CA ALA A 16 -12.64 5.25 -14.71
C ALA A 16 -13.81 5.88 -13.95
N ILE A 17 -14.96 5.87 -14.61
CA ILE A 17 -16.29 6.16 -14.08
C ILE A 17 -16.46 5.42 -12.74
N ALA A 18 -16.41 6.16 -11.64
CA ALA A 18 -16.65 5.65 -10.30
C ALA A 18 -18.15 5.30 -10.18
N ALA A 19 -18.49 4.01 -10.34
CA ALA A 19 -19.76 3.51 -9.84
C ALA A 19 -19.70 3.56 -8.31
N PRO A 20 -20.79 3.99 -7.63
CA PRO A 20 -20.83 3.93 -6.17
C PRO A 20 -20.91 2.46 -5.78
N VAL A 21 -19.77 1.87 -5.41
CA VAL A 21 -19.77 0.61 -4.68
C VAL A 21 -20.40 0.91 -3.33
N LEU A 22 -21.57 0.34 -3.08
CA LEU A 22 -22.19 0.32 -1.78
C LEU A 22 -21.15 -0.25 -0.82
N ALA A 23 -20.67 0.58 0.12
CA ALA A 23 -19.76 0.18 1.17
C ALA A 23 -20.45 -0.90 2.03
N SER A 24 -20.27 -2.15 1.64
CA SER A 24 -20.24 -3.25 2.60
C SER A 24 -19.10 -2.92 3.58
N ASP A 25 -19.26 -3.23 4.86
CA ASP A 25 -18.22 -3.05 5.91
C ASP A 25 -17.05 -4.04 5.71
N SER A 26 -16.67 -4.20 4.45
CA SER A 26 -15.68 -5.09 3.91
C SER A 26 -14.39 -4.30 3.83
N PHE A 27 -13.33 -4.92 4.28
CA PHE A 27 -11.98 -4.39 4.24
C PHE A 27 -11.66 -3.76 2.86
N ASP A 28 -11.42 -2.45 2.84
CA ASP A 28 -11.12 -1.69 1.63
C ASP A 28 -9.62 -1.79 1.30
N SER A 29 -9.23 -2.87 0.63
CA SER A 29 -7.85 -3.14 0.25
C SER A 29 -7.27 -2.06 -0.67
N ASP A 30 -8.07 -1.50 -1.58
CA ASP A 30 -7.63 -0.48 -2.55
C ASP A 30 -7.21 0.82 -1.85
N ARG A 31 -7.94 1.21 -0.79
CA ARG A 31 -7.56 2.34 0.05
C ARG A 31 -6.19 2.13 0.69
N TYR A 32 -5.93 0.96 1.25
CA TYR A 32 -4.64 0.69 1.91
C TYR A 32 -3.48 0.54 0.95
N ILE A 33 -3.71 -0.03 -0.24
CA ILE A 33 -2.72 -0.05 -1.33
C ILE A 33 -2.31 1.39 -1.69
N THR A 34 -3.30 2.28 -1.82
CA THR A 34 -3.07 3.69 -2.14
C THR A 34 -2.26 4.38 -1.03
N LEU A 35 -2.65 4.17 0.24
CA LEU A 35 -1.95 4.76 1.38
C LEU A 35 -0.49 4.27 1.51
N LEU A 36 -0.26 2.97 1.36
CA LEU A 36 1.09 2.40 1.35
C LEU A 36 1.93 2.94 0.19
N SER A 37 1.31 3.18 -0.98
CA SER A 37 1.98 3.79 -2.12
C SER A 37 2.41 5.24 -1.83
N TYR A 38 1.60 6.00 -1.09
CA TYR A 38 2.00 7.35 -0.64
C TYR A 38 3.21 7.33 0.31
N GLU A 39 3.32 6.30 1.14
CA GLU A 39 4.50 6.07 2.01
C GLU A 39 5.73 5.54 1.23
N GLY A 40 5.60 5.32 -0.08
CA GLY A 40 6.67 4.79 -0.93
C GLY A 40 6.78 3.27 -0.94
N VAL A 41 5.77 2.56 -0.45
CA VAL A 41 5.70 1.10 -0.47
C VAL A 41 4.94 0.64 -1.72
N ASN A 42 5.59 -0.15 -2.57
CA ASN A 42 4.97 -0.74 -3.75
C ASN A 42 4.12 -1.97 -3.39
N ALA A 43 3.00 -1.75 -2.71
CA ALA A 43 2.04 -2.78 -2.38
C ALA A 43 1.15 -3.11 -3.58
N ILE A 44 1.07 -4.39 -3.96
CA ILE A 44 0.22 -4.87 -5.06
C ILE A 44 -1.06 -5.56 -4.57
N ALA A 45 -1.09 -5.93 -3.29
CA ALA A 45 -2.24 -6.49 -2.61
C ALA A 45 -2.12 -6.22 -1.12
N VAL A 46 -3.24 -5.99 -0.44
CA VAL A 46 -3.31 -5.87 1.02
C VAL A 46 -4.49 -6.70 1.50
N GLU A 47 -4.29 -7.41 2.60
CA GLU A 47 -5.31 -8.21 3.28
C GLU A 47 -5.37 -7.79 4.75
N ASP A 48 -6.57 -7.79 5.33
CA ASP A 48 -6.73 -7.64 6.78
C ASP A 48 -6.07 -8.83 7.51
N TYR A 49 -5.37 -8.54 8.59
CA TYR A 49 -4.61 -9.51 9.37
C TYR A 49 -4.87 -9.30 10.87
N TRP A 50 -4.34 -10.19 11.70
CA TRP A 50 -4.61 -10.22 13.13
C TRP A 50 -4.21 -8.93 13.87
N GLN A 51 -5.03 -8.51 14.86
CA GLN A 51 -4.79 -7.35 15.74
C GLN A 51 -4.49 -6.05 14.97
N ASP A 52 -5.42 -5.62 14.13
CA ASP A 52 -5.32 -4.35 13.40
C ASP A 52 -4.03 -4.23 12.56
N ALA A 53 -3.53 -5.37 12.09
CA ALA A 53 -2.42 -5.41 11.15
C ALA A 53 -2.93 -5.71 9.75
N LEU A 54 -2.18 -5.26 8.77
CA LEU A 54 -2.39 -5.46 7.36
C LEU A 54 -1.26 -6.33 6.84
N LYS A 55 -1.59 -7.39 6.12
CA LYS A 55 -0.59 -8.15 5.38
C LYS A 55 -0.54 -7.61 3.96
N ALA A 56 0.51 -6.87 3.65
CA ALA A 56 0.76 -6.32 2.33
C ALA A 56 1.71 -7.23 1.53
N THR A 57 1.35 -7.49 0.28
CA THR A 57 2.24 -8.08 -0.72
C THR A 57 2.97 -6.94 -1.40
N VAL A 58 4.27 -6.82 -1.13
CA VAL A 58 5.12 -5.75 -1.66
C VAL A 58 5.95 -6.30 -2.80
N LYS A 59 5.91 -5.62 -3.95
CA LYS A 59 6.77 -5.93 -5.10
C LYS A 59 8.09 -5.18 -4.96
N LEU A 60 9.20 -5.90 -4.96
CA LEU A 60 10.56 -5.35 -4.91
C LEU A 60 11.03 -4.97 -6.33
N ASP A 61 12.10 -4.18 -6.39
CA ASP A 61 12.68 -3.69 -7.65
C ASP A 61 13.23 -4.81 -8.54
N ASP A 62 13.61 -5.94 -7.95
CA ASP A 62 14.03 -7.15 -8.65
C ASP A 62 12.84 -7.95 -9.23
N GLY A 63 11.61 -7.47 -9.01
CA GLY A 63 10.37 -8.09 -9.44
C GLY A 63 9.84 -9.18 -8.52
N THR A 64 10.58 -9.53 -7.45
CA THR A 64 10.12 -10.48 -6.44
C THR A 64 9.05 -9.86 -5.55
N THR A 65 8.26 -10.71 -4.89
CA THR A 65 7.22 -10.27 -3.96
C THR A 65 7.53 -10.76 -2.57
N VAL A 66 7.42 -9.86 -1.59
CA VAL A 66 7.60 -10.18 -0.18
C VAL A 66 6.35 -9.80 0.60
N PHE A 67 6.04 -10.57 1.64
CA PHE A 67 5.01 -10.18 2.59
C PHE A 67 5.61 -9.26 3.65
N ARG A 68 4.98 -8.11 3.84
CA ARG A 68 5.27 -7.20 4.93
C ARG A 68 3.99 -6.91 5.68
N PHE A 69 4.13 -6.75 6.99
CA PHE A 69 3.01 -6.43 7.85
C PHE A 69 3.07 -4.96 8.24
N TYR A 70 1.92 -4.31 8.23
CA TYR A 70 1.78 -2.91 8.57
C TYR A 70 0.66 -2.72 9.58
N ASP A 71 0.80 -1.79 10.49
CA ASP A 71 -0.28 -1.39 11.38
C ASP A 71 -1.37 -0.63 10.59
N LYS A 72 -2.64 -0.91 10.88
CA LYS A 72 -3.79 -0.41 10.10
C LYS A 72 -4.02 1.09 10.27
N ASP A 73 -3.63 1.66 11.41
CA ASP A 73 -3.84 3.07 11.74
C ASP A 73 -2.63 3.93 11.37
N SER A 74 -1.42 3.46 11.70
CA SER A 74 -0.17 4.20 11.51
C SER A 74 0.56 3.87 10.21
N LEU A 75 0.19 2.76 9.53
CA LEU A 75 0.86 2.23 8.34
C LEU A 75 2.36 1.95 8.56
N GLN A 76 2.79 1.87 9.82
CA GLN A 76 4.17 1.56 10.17
C GLN A 76 4.40 0.05 10.06
N PRO A 77 5.59 -0.38 9.60
CA PRO A 77 5.90 -1.79 9.51
C PRO A 77 5.89 -2.42 10.91
N VAL A 78 5.11 -3.48 11.08
CA VAL A 78 5.08 -4.27 12.31
C VAL A 78 5.89 -5.54 12.10
N ASN A 79 6.76 -5.84 13.06
CA ASN A 79 7.49 -7.09 13.08
C ASN A 79 6.86 -8.00 14.12
N PHE A 80 6.18 -9.05 13.67
CA PHE A 80 5.78 -10.15 14.54
C PHE A 80 7.04 -10.96 14.83
N GLY A 81 7.84 -10.48 15.79
CA GLY A 81 9.01 -11.19 16.29
C GLY A 81 8.61 -12.61 16.71
N ARG A 82 9.38 -13.59 16.25
CA ARG A 82 9.37 -14.92 16.88
C ARG A 82 10.19 -14.88 18.16
#